data_AF-A0A9E5TTG1-F1
#
_entry.id   AF-A0A9E5TTG1-F1
#
_cell.length_a   1.000
_cell.length_b   1.000
_cell.length_c   1.000
_cell.angle_alpha   90.00
_cell.angle_beta   90.00
_cell.angle_gamma   90.00
#
_symmetry.space_group_name_H-M   'P 1'
#
loop_
_entity.id
_entity.type
_entity.pdbx_description
1 polymer ?
#
loop_
_entity_poly.entity_id
_entity_poly.type
_entity_poly.pdbx_seq_one_letter_code
_entity_poly.pdbx_strand_id
1 'polypeptide(L)'
;MFVVLNLIVIALVLLIAYWWANQGLFSAIIHLLCVIVAGALALAFWEPITLGLLLKGGFFDAYAWGVSLLGVFVLALLVLRLATNKLVPANVKIPR
;
A
#
# COMPACT_ATOMS: atom_id res chain seq x y z
N MET A 1 20.31 -17.03 14.65
CA MET A 1 19.01 -16.32 14.73
C MET A 1 18.76 -15.40 13.53
N PHE A 2 19.73 -14.59 13.08
CA PHE A 2 19.57 -13.70 11.91
C PHE A 2 19.39 -14.43 10.55
N VAL A 3 20.01 -15.60 10.37
CA VAL A 3 19.96 -16.34 9.08
C VAL A 3 18.55 -16.82 8.72
N VAL A 4 17.78 -17.31 9.71
CA VAL A 4 16.41 -17.80 9.49
C VAL A 4 15.48 -16.64 9.13
N LEU A 5 15.57 -15.51 9.84
CA LEU A 5 14.81 -14.31 9.52
C LEU A 5 15.12 -13.80 8.11
N ASN A 6 16.40 -13.75 7.73
CA ASN A 6 16.81 -13.33 6.39
C ASN A 6 16.27 -14.26 5.29
N LEU A 7 16.28 -15.58 5.51
CA LEU A 7 15.70 -16.54 4.57
C LEU A 7 14.19 -16.33 4.40
N ILE A 8 13.46 -16.07 5.48
CA ILE A 8 12.01 -15.78 5.44
C ILE A 8 11.75 -14.48 4.65
N VAL A 9 12.52 -13.43 4.90
CA VAL A 9 12.38 -12.15 4.19
C VAL A 9 12.65 -12.33 2.69
N ILE A 10 13.71 -13.06 2.33
CA ILE A 10 14.03 -13.35 0.92
C ILE A 10 12.88 -14.12 0.24
N ALA A 11 12.36 -15.15 0.91
CA ALA A 11 11.24 -15.94 0.37
C ALA A 11 9.99 -15.09 0.16
N LEU A 12 9.66 -14.19 1.10
CA LEU A 12 8.53 -13.27 0.96
C LEU A 12 8.73 -12.29 -0.20
N VAL A 13 9.90 -11.68 -0.33
CA VAL A 13 10.22 -10.75 -1.42
C VAL A 13 10.10 -11.46 -2.78
N LEU A 14 10.63 -12.69 -2.90
CA LEU A 14 10.51 -13.48 -4.13
C LEU A 14 9.07 -13.84 -4.47
N LEU A 15 8.25 -14.19 -3.46
CA LEU A 15 6.84 -14.50 -3.67
C LEU A 15 6.06 -13.28 -4.16
N ILE A 16 6.31 -12.11 -3.58
CA ILE A 16 5.72 -10.85 -4.01
C ILE A 16 6.16 -10.52 -5.45
N ALA A 17 7.45 -10.63 -5.74
CA ALA A 17 8.00 -10.36 -7.08
C ALA A 17 7.42 -11.31 -8.13
N TYR A 18 7.30 -12.60 -7.82
CA TYR A 18 6.71 -13.61 -8.70
C TYR A 18 5.23 -13.31 -8.99
N TRP A 19 4.45 -12.99 -7.95
CA TRP A 19 3.04 -12.64 -8.12
C TRP A 19 2.87 -11.42 -9.02
N TRP A 20 3.76 -10.43 -8.87
CA TRP A 20 3.67 -9.19 -9.63
C TRP A 20 4.18 -9.34 -11.07
N ALA A 21 5.14 -10.23 -11.32
CA ALA A 21 5.63 -10.57 -12.67
C ALA A 21 4.55 -11.21 -13.56
N ASN A 22 3.55 -11.87 -12.96
CA ASN A 22 2.40 -12.43 -13.69
C ASN A 22 1.29 -11.41 -14.01
N GLN A 23 1.41 -10.15 -13.54
CA GLN A 23 0.46 -9.09 -13.91
C GLN A 23 0.90 -8.41 -15.21
N GLY A 24 -0.05 -8.16 -16.11
CA GLY A 24 0.23 -7.44 -17.36
C GLY A 24 0.71 -6.00 -17.11
N LEU A 25 1.54 -5.47 -18.02
CA LEU A 25 2.11 -4.12 -17.95
C LEU A 25 1.07 -3.03 -17.66
N PHE A 26 -0.11 -3.12 -18.27
CA PHE A 26 -1.22 -2.19 -18.05
C PHE A 26 -1.74 -2.21 -16.60
N SER A 27 -1.84 -3.39 -15.99
CA SER A 27 -2.26 -3.54 -14.59
C SER A 27 -1.21 -2.98 -13.62
N ALA A 28 0.08 -3.15 -13.94
CA ALA A 28 1.18 -2.59 -13.18
C ALA A 28 1.18 -1.04 -13.23
N ILE A 29 0.95 -0.44 -14.40
CA ILE A 29 0.86 1.02 -14.55
C ILE A 29 -0.33 1.60 -13.77
N ILE A 30 -1.50 0.96 -13.84
CA ILE A 30 -2.66 1.38 -13.04
C ILE A 30 -2.34 1.30 -11.54
N HIS A 31 -1.68 0.22 -11.10
CA HIS A 31 -1.29 0.09 -9.70
C HIS A 31 -0.31 1.18 -9.27
N LEU A 32 0.68 1.52 -10.11
CA LEU A 32 1.61 2.61 -9.86
C LEU A 32 0.88 3.95 -9.70
N LEU A 33 -0.08 4.26 -10.57
CA LEU A 33 -0.90 5.47 -10.45
C LEU A 33 -1.70 5.50 -9.14
N CYS A 34 -2.30 4.37 -8.75
CA CYS A 34 -2.99 4.26 -7.46
C CYS A 34 -2.06 4.54 -6.29
N VAL A 35 -0.82 4.03 -6.33
CA VAL A 35 0.18 4.25 -5.28
C VAL A 35 0.56 5.73 -5.19
N ILE A 36 0.78 6.40 -6.32
CA ILE A 36 1.11 7.83 -6.35
C ILE A 36 -0.02 8.67 -5.75
N VAL A 37 -1.26 8.41 -6.16
CA VAL A 37 -2.43 9.15 -5.65
C VAL A 37 -2.66 8.84 -4.16
N ALA A 38 -2.53 7.59 -3.73
CA ALA A 38 -2.64 7.23 -2.32
C ALA A 38 -1.54 7.88 -1.47
N GLY A 39 -0.31 8.00 -1.99
CA GLY A 39 0.79 8.72 -1.34
C GLY A 39 0.49 10.21 -1.18
N ALA A 40 -0.03 10.86 -2.22
CA ALA A 40 -0.44 12.27 -2.14
C ALA A 40 -1.56 12.48 -1.12
N LEU A 41 -2.57 11.60 -1.08
CA LEU A 41 -3.65 11.64 -0.08
C LEU A 41 -3.11 11.40 1.33
N ALA A 42 -2.20 10.44 1.51
CA ALA A 42 -1.58 10.19 2.81
C ALA A 42 -0.88 11.43 3.35
N LEU A 43 -0.07 12.11 2.53
CA LEU A 43 0.60 13.34 2.93
C LEU A 43 -0.38 14.48 3.21
N ALA A 44 -1.49 14.56 2.48
CA ALA A 44 -2.50 15.59 2.70
C ALA A 44 -3.27 15.40 4.02
N PHE A 45 -3.57 14.15 4.40
CA PHE A 45 -4.45 13.85 5.54
C PHE A 45 -3.71 13.40 6.81
N TRP A 46 -2.42 13.05 6.76
CA TRP A 46 -1.71 12.52 7.93
C TRP A 46 -1.73 13.48 9.13
N GLU A 47 -1.53 14.77 8.91
CA GLU A 47 -1.28 15.79 9.91
C GLU A 47 -2.56 16.15 10.67
N PRO A 48 -3.70 16.47 10.00
CA PRO A 48 -4.94 16.71 10.72
C PRO A 48 -5.43 15.47 11.48
N ILE A 49 -5.18 14.26 10.97
CA ILE A 49 -5.55 13.01 11.66
C ILE A 49 -4.66 12.80 12.88
N THR A 50 -3.35 13.02 12.76
CA THR A 50 -2.41 12.81 13.86
C THR A 50 -2.68 13.79 15.00
N LEU A 51 -2.79 15.08 14.68
CA LEU A 51 -3.00 16.13 15.67
C LEU A 51 -4.42 16.15 16.24
N GLY A 52 -5.44 15.85 15.43
CA GLY A 52 -6.84 15.91 15.85
C GLY A 52 -7.34 14.67 16.60
N LEU A 53 -6.78 13.48 16.31
CA LEU A 53 -7.30 12.22 16.83
C LEU A 53 -6.30 11.45 17.69
N LEU A 54 -5.01 11.43 17.32
CA LEU A 54 -4.03 10.51 17.89
C LEU A 54 -3.15 11.13 18.98
N LEU A 55 -2.75 12.41 18.87
CA LEU A 55 -2.04 13.12 19.95
C LEU A 55 -3.04 13.60 21.01
N LYS A 56 -3.34 12.74 21.98
CA LYS A 56 -4.18 13.08 23.15
C LYS A 56 -3.51 12.79 24.49
N GLY A 57 -2.17 12.65 24.51
CA GLY A 57 -1.40 12.50 25.74
C GLY A 57 -1.30 11.06 26.25
N GLY A 58 -1.28 10.07 25.34
CA GLY A 58 -1.20 8.65 25.68
C GLY A 58 0.15 8.00 25.34
N PHE A 59 0.34 6.75 25.78
CA PHE A 59 1.51 5.92 25.42
C PHE A 59 1.69 5.73 23.89
N PHE A 60 0.63 5.93 23.10
CA PHE A 60 0.65 5.80 21.64
C PHE A 60 1.11 7.06 20.90
N ASP A 61 1.34 8.18 21.59
CA ASP A 61 1.74 9.45 20.96
C ASP A 61 3.08 9.33 20.22
N ALA A 62 4.00 8.49 20.72
CA ALA A 62 5.30 8.26 20.07
C ALA A 62 5.18 7.57 18.69
N TYR A 63 4.12 6.77 18.48
CA TYR A 63 3.88 6.05 17.23
C TYR A 63 2.81 6.72 16.36
N ALA A 64 2.10 7.71 16.89
CA ALA A 64 0.96 8.36 16.25
C ALA A 64 1.27 8.84 14.83
N TRP A 65 2.42 9.48 14.62
CA TRP A 65 2.85 10.00 13.32
C TRP A 65 3.09 8.91 12.27
N GLY A 66 3.76 7.81 12.66
CA GLY A 66 4.03 6.71 11.74
C GLY A 66 2.78 5.91 11.41
N VAL A 67 1.95 5.65 12.44
CA VAL A 67 0.72 4.87 12.31
C VAL A 67 -0.33 5.63 11.52
N SER A 68 -0.46 6.95 11.68
CA SER A 68 -1.38 7.76 10.90
C SER A 68 -0.99 7.79 9.42
N LEU A 69 0.28 8.03 9.10
CA LEU A 69 0.76 8.06 7.73
C LEU A 69 0.50 6.72 7.04
N LEU A 70 0.96 5.64 7.66
CA LEU A 70 0.86 4.30 7.11
C LEU A 70 -0.60 3.86 7.04
N GLY A 71 -1.40 4.17 8.06
CA GLY A 71 -2.82 3.86 8.10
C GLY A 71 -3.59 4.54 6.96
N VAL A 72 -3.40 5.85 6.78
CA VAL A 72 -4.07 6.62 5.71
C VAL A 72 -3.61 6.14 4.34
N PHE A 73 -2.31 5.88 4.15
CA PHE A 73 -1.78 5.35 2.90
C PHE A 73 -2.39 4.00 2.54
N VAL A 74 -2.40 3.04 3.48
CA VAL A 74 -2.94 1.69 3.24
C VAL A 74 -4.44 1.75 2.95
N LEU A 75 -5.19 2.57 3.69
CA LEU A 75 -6.63 2.74 3.47
C LEU A 75 -6.91 3.35 2.09
N ALA A 76 -6.23 4.44 1.73
CA ALA A 76 -6.39 5.07 0.42
C ALA A 76 -6.02 4.10 -0.71
N LEU A 77 -4.89 3.40 -0.58
CA LEU A 77 -4.45 2.42 -1.57
C LEU A 77 -5.44 1.27 -1.73
N LEU A 78 -5.99 0.73 -0.64
CA LEU A 78 -7.00 -0.32 -0.70
C LEU A 78 -8.27 0.15 -1.41
N VAL A 79 -8.76 1.34 -1.08
CA VAL A 79 -9.95 1.92 -1.72
C VAL A 79 -9.70 2.12 -3.22
N LEU A 80 -8.58 2.74 -3.59
CA LEU A 80 -8.23 2.96 -4.99
C LEU A 80 -8.04 1.64 -5.75
N ARG A 81 -7.46 0.62 -5.10
CA ARG A 81 -7.25 -0.70 -5.71
C ARG A 81 -8.57 -1.43 -5.93
N LEU A 82 -9.47 -1.43 -4.96
CA LEU A 82 -10.80 -2.02 -5.12
C LEU A 82 -11.62 -1.28 -6.18
N ALA A 83 -11.53 0.06 -6.21
CA ALA A 83 -12.19 0.88 -7.23
C ALA A 83 -11.66 0.56 -8.63
N THR A 84 -10.34 0.53 -8.82
CA THR A 84 -9.74 0.20 -10.14
C THR A 84 -10.03 -1.21 -10.59
N ASN A 85 -10.03 -2.20 -9.69
CA ASN A 85 -10.43 -3.57 -10.03
C ASN A 85 -11.90 -3.66 -10.50
N LYS A 86 -12.79 -2.80 -9.97
CA LYS A 86 -14.20 -2.75 -10.38
C LYS A 86 -14.41 -1.96 -11.68
N LEU A 87 -13.67 -0.86 -11.86
CA LEU A 87 -13.75 0.01 -13.03
C LEU A 87 -13.07 -0.59 -14.27
N VAL A 88 -12.04 -1.42 -14.06
CA VAL A 88 -11.29 -2.10 -15.13
C VAL A 88 -11.38 -3.61 -14.91
N PRO A 89 -12.57 -4.22 -15.13
CA PRO A 89 -12.77 -5.66 -14.92
C PRO A 89 -12.05 -6.53 -15.97
N ALA A 90 -11.67 -5.94 -17.11
CA ALA A 90 -10.98 -6.64 -18.18
C ALA A 90 -9.46 -6.49 -18.03
N ASN A 91 -8.82 -7.49 -17.43
CA ASN A 91 -7.41 -7.75 -17.76
C ASN A 91 -7.38 -8.15 -19.24
N VAL A 92 -6.57 -7.46 -20.06
CA VAL A 92 -6.37 -7.79 -21.47
C VAL A 92 -5.93 -9.25 -21.55
N LYS A 93 -6.86 -10.15 -21.85
CA LYS A 93 -6.55 -11.55 -22.16
C LYS A 93 -5.94 -11.51 -23.55
N ILE A 94 -4.61 -11.47 -23.62
CA ILE A 94 -3.92 -11.75 -24.87
C ILE A 94 -4.24 -13.21 -25.19
N PRO A 95 -4.98 -13.52 -26.26
CA PRO A 95 -5.17 -14.91 -26.68
C PRO A 95 -3.77 -15.48 -26.97
N ARG A 96 -3.48 -16.66 -26.41
CA ARG A 96 -2.28 -17.43 -26.74
C ARG A 96 -2.34 -17.90 -28.19
#